data_AF-A0A1B6AUG0-F1
#
_entry.id   AF-A0A1B6AUG0-F1
#
_cell.length_a   1.000
_cell.length_b   1.000
_cell.length_c   1.000
_cell.angle_alpha   90.00
_cell.angle_beta   90.00
_cell.angle_gamma   90.00
#
_symmetry.space_group_name_H-M   'P 1'
#
loop_
_entity.id
_entity.type
_entity.pdbx_description
1 polymer ?
#
loop_
_entity_poly.entity_id
_entity_poly.type
_entity_poly.pdbx_seq_one_letter_code
_entity_poly.pdbx_strand_id
1 'polypeptide(L)' 'MATQTLARGMGTFFKECGCAKPTGCPHAYKIRYRNAAGKQTEESGFQTQDAAKDRLTEIAHSPSV' A
#
# COMPACT_ATOMS: atom_id res chain seq x y z
N MET A 1 1.92 12.25 9.79
CA MET A 1 2.12 11.14 8.83
C MET A 1 1.32 9.96 9.34
N ALA A 2 0.21 9.59 8.68
CA ALA A 2 -0.64 8.49 9.14
C ALA A 2 -0.21 7.18 8.46
N THR A 3 0.57 6.36 9.16
CA THR A 3 0.98 5.03 8.69
C THR A 3 0.00 4.02 9.25
N GLN A 4 -0.90 3.49 8.43
CA GLN A 4 -1.84 2.45 8.85
C GLN A 4 -1.28 1.09 8.42
N THR A 5 -0.85 0.29 9.40
CA THR A 5 -0.39 -1.08 9.16
C THR A 5 -1.60 -1.99 9.09
N LEU A 6 -1.86 -2.60 7.93
CA LEU A 6 -2.83 -3.69 7.84
C LEU A 6 -2.15 -4.95 8.37
N ALA A 7 -2.74 -5.55 9.40
CA ALA A 7 -2.38 -6.78 10.11
C ALA A 7 -1.11 -7.53 9.65
N ARG A 8 -0.14 -7.60 10.58
CA ARG A 8 0.93 -8.61 10.75
C ARG A 8 1.14 -9.57 9.55
N GLY A 9 1.88 -9.12 8.53
CA GLY A 9 2.41 -9.98 7.47
C GLY A 9 2.01 -9.61 6.03
N MET A 10 0.98 -8.79 5.85
CA MET A 10 0.45 -8.49 4.50
C MET A 10 1.14 -7.32 3.78
N GLY A 11 1.82 -6.41 4.50
CA GLY A 11 2.49 -5.23 3.93
C GLY A 11 2.06 -3.94 4.61
N THR A 12 2.69 -2.83 4.26
CA THR A 12 2.37 -1.49 4.75
C THR A 12 1.90 -0.62 3.60
N PHE A 13 0.79 0.10 3.76
CA PHE A 13 0.40 1.14 2.81
C PHE A 13 0.55 2.51 3.48
N PHE A 14 1.04 3.48 2.71
CA PHE A 14 1.28 4.83 3.17
C PHE A 14 1.01 5.81 2.04
N LYS A 15 0.57 7.01 2.41
CA LYS A 15 0.42 8.12 1.47
C LYS A 15 1.54 9.10 1.76
N GLU A 16 2.50 9.23 0.85
CA GLU A 16 3.43 10.35 0.88
C GLU A 16 2.70 11.59 0.41
N CYS A 17 2.21 12.36 1.37
CA CYS A 17 1.55 13.63 1.16
C CYS A 17 2.36 14.71 1.89
N GLY A 18 3.12 15.50 1.12
CA GLY A 18 3.81 16.69 1.63
C GLY A 18 2.91 17.93 1.72
N CYS A 19 1.62 17.79 1.42
CA CYS A 19 0.68 18.91 1.42
C CYS A 19 0.36 19.37 2.83
N ALA A 20 0.40 20.69 3.06
CA ALA A 20 -0.08 21.32 4.28
C ALA A 20 -1.59 21.13 4.53
N LYS A 21 -2.36 20.73 3.51
CA LYS A 21 -3.80 20.43 3.62
C LYS A 21 -4.05 18.91 3.68
N PRO A 22 -4.65 18.40 4.77
CA PRO A 22 -4.92 16.97 4.94
C PRO A 22 -6.09 16.46 4.08
N THR A 23 -7.00 17.33 3.63
CA THR A 23 -8.19 16.96 2.84
C THR A 23 -7.99 17.24 1.35
N GLY A 24 -8.25 16.23 0.51
CA GLY A 24 -8.32 16.39 -0.95
C GLY A 24 -6.99 16.37 -1.72
N CYS A 25 -5.84 16.03 -1.12
CA CYS A 25 -4.60 16.02 -1.89
C CYS A 25 -4.61 14.87 -2.93
N PRO A 26 -4.37 15.14 -4.24
CA PRO A 26 -4.44 14.17 -5.35
C PRO A 26 -3.28 13.17 -5.37
N HIS A 27 -2.57 13.03 -4.25
CA HIS A 27 -1.44 12.14 -4.13
C HIS A 27 -1.92 10.71 -4.08
N ALA A 28 -1.33 9.89 -4.95
CA ALA A 28 -1.52 8.46 -4.94
C ALA A 28 -1.00 7.85 -3.64
N TYR A 29 -1.75 6.91 -3.09
CA TYR A 29 -1.29 5.97 -2.08
C TYR A 29 -0.20 5.08 -2.66
N LYS A 30 0.70 4.66 -1.78
CA LYS A 30 1.76 3.71 -2.03
C LYS A 30 1.56 2.50 -1.13
N ILE A 31 1.91 1.33 -1.64
CA ILE A 31 1.96 0.09 -0.88
C ILE A 31 3.39 -0.43 -0.90
N ARG A 32 3.78 -1.06 0.20
CA ARG A 32 5.04 -1.75 0.38
C ARG A 32 4.72 -3.14 0.89
N TYR A 33 5.08 -4.14 0.12
CA TYR A 33 4.78 -5.54 0.44
C TYR A 33 6.01 -6.41 0.20
N ARG A 34 5.98 -7.64 0.75
CA ARG A 34 6.93 -8.68 0.33
C ARG A 34 6.27 -9.49 -0.77
N ASN A 35 6.89 -9.53 -1.95
CA ASN A 35 6.41 -10.34 -3.05
C ASN A 35 6.64 -11.83 -2.79
N ALA A 36 6.11 -12.69 -3.66
CA ALA A 36 6.28 -14.14 -3.61
C ALA A 36 7.74 -14.61 -3.56
N ALA A 37 8.68 -13.79 -4.07
CA ALA A 37 10.12 -14.04 -4.03
C ALA A 37 10.79 -13.58 -2.72
N GLY A 38 10.00 -13.15 -1.71
CA GLY A 38 10.50 -12.62 -0.44
C GLY A 38 11.16 -11.24 -0.54
N LYS A 39 11.13 -10.60 -1.72
CA LYS A 39 11.70 -9.27 -1.94
C LYS A 39 10.71 -8.20 -1.52
N GLN A 40 11.21 -7.18 -0.84
CA GLN A 40 10.42 -5.99 -0.54
C GLN A 40 10.22 -5.18 -1.83
N THR A 41 8.97 -5.03 -2.23
CA THR A 41 8.55 -4.25 -3.40
C THR A 41 7.67 -3.10 -2.95
N GLU A 42 7.84 -1.96 -3.61
CA GLU A 42 7.05 -0.76 -3.39
C GLU A 42 6.31 -0.43 -4.68
N GLU A 43 5.00 -0.24 -4.58
CA GLU A 43 4.11 0.04 -5.70
C GLU A 43 3.31 1.31 -5.39
N SER A 44 3.23 2.21 -6.36
CA SER A 44 2.60 3.52 -6.23
C SER A 44 1.65 3.77 -7.39
N GLY A 45 0.58 4.53 -7.16
CA GLY A 45 -0.39 4.86 -8.21
C GLY A 45 -1.85 4.68 -7.79
N PHE A 46 -2.11 4.28 -6.55
CA PHE A 46 -3.46 4.05 -6.06
C PHE A 46 -4.13 5.37 -5.69
N GLN A 47 -5.23 5.73 -6.34
CA GLN A 47 -5.96 6.96 -6.00
C GLN A 47 -6.70 6.86 -4.65
N THR A 48 -7.06 5.65 -4.23
CA THR A 48 -7.83 5.37 -3.02
C THR A 48 -7.13 4.36 -2.12
N GLN A 49 -7.46 4.38 -0.82
CA GLN A 49 -6.96 3.39 0.14
C GLN A 49 -7.45 1.99 -0.22
N ASP A 50 -8.71 1.85 -0.66
CA ASP A 50 -9.27 0.57 -1.07
C ASP A 50 -8.52 -0.04 -2.25
N ALA A 51 -8.16 0.73 -3.28
CA ALA A 51 -7.38 0.21 -4.40
C ALA A 51 -6.00 -0.31 -3.95
N ALA A 52 -5.36 0.38 -2.99
CA ALA A 52 -4.11 -0.07 -2.38
C ALA A 52 -4.29 -1.37 -1.56
N LYS A 53 -5.38 -1.48 -0.79
CA LYS A 53 -5.71 -2.67 0.02
C LYS A 53 -6.08 -3.87 -0.85
N ASP A 54 -6.86 -3.65 -1.90
CA ASP A 54 -7.27 -4.66 -2.86
C ASP A 54 -6.02 -5.28 -3.50
N ARG A 55 -5.10 -4.43 -3.98
CA ARG A 55 -3.82 -4.90 -4.55
C ARG A 55 -2.98 -5.70 -3.56
N LEU A 56 -2.85 -5.23 -2.32
CA LEU A 56 -2.17 -5.98 -1.24
C LEU A 56 -2.82 -7.35 -1.00
N THR A 57 -4.15 -7.41 -1.08
CA THR A 57 -4.93 -8.65 -0.91
C THR A 57 -4.70 -9.60 -2.07
N GLU A 58 -4.68 -9.10 -3.32
CA GLU A 58 -4.34 -9.88 -4.51
C GLU A 58 -2.95 -10.51 -4.39
N ILE A 59 -1.95 -9.74 -3.95
CA ILE A 59 -0.58 -10.23 -3.79
C ILE A 59 -0.49 -11.29 -2.69
N ALA A 60 -1.20 -11.09 -1.57
CA ALA A 60 -1.21 -12.05 -0.46
C ALA A 60 -1.99 -13.33 -0.79
N HIS A 61 -3.04 -13.24 -1.62
CA HIS A 61 -3.85 -14.38 -2.04
C HIS A 61 -3.27 -15.13 -3.22
N SER A 62 -2.27 -14.60 -3.94
CA SER A 62 -1.52 -15.36 -4.93
C SER A 62 -0.62 -16.36 -4.19
N PRO A 63 -1.03 -17.63 -4.06
CA PRO A 63 -0.25 -18.59 -3.31
C PRO A 63 0.98 -18.91 -4.14
N SER A 64 2.17 -18.67 -3.57
CA SER A 64 3.39 -19.34 -4.03
C SER A 64 3.18 -20.85 -3.90
N VAL A 65 2.69 -21.48 -4.97
CA VAL A 65 2.76 -22.93 -5.17
C VAL A 65 4.05 -23.28 -5.89
#